data_AF-A0A7X3VKN7-F1
#
_entry.id   AF-A0A7X3VKN7-F1
#
_cell.length_a   1.000
_cell.length_b   1.000
_cell.length_c   1.000
_cell.angle_alpha   90.00
_cell.angle_beta   90.00
_cell.angle_gamma   90.00
#
_symmetry.space_group_name_H-M   'P 1'
#
loop_
_entity.id
_entity.type
_entity.pdbx_description
1 polymer ?
#
loop_
_entity_poly.entity_id
_entity_poly.type
_entity_poly.pdbx_seq_one_letter_code
_entity_poly.pdbx_strand_id
1 'polypeptide(L)' 'MSLEIPQLLDALNSVTAIPIVPFKRDKIDWTGHAKNIDYLMRNNYLDAGRQRVIAIAGTSLIHH' A
#
# COMPACT_ATOMS: atom_id res chain seq x y z
N MET A 1 -5.15 -5.96 -18.44
CA MET A 1 -4.44 -7.21 -18.76
C MET A 1 -4.62 -8.13 -17.57
N SER A 2 -5.22 -9.31 -17.75
CA SER A 2 -5.36 -10.30 -16.67
C SER A 2 -4.04 -11.05 -16.54
N LEU A 3 -3.58 -11.34 -15.32
CA LEU A 3 -2.46 -12.22 -15.06
C LEU A 3 -2.96 -13.66 -14.92
N GLU A 4 -2.19 -14.62 -15.43
CA GLU A 4 -2.42 -16.03 -15.10
C GLU A 4 -2.05 -16.30 -13.64
N ILE A 5 -2.65 -17.33 -13.01
CA ILE A 5 -2.47 -17.61 -11.58
C ILE A 5 -0.99 -17.65 -11.16
N PRO A 6 -0.07 -18.33 -11.87
CA PRO A 6 1.35 -18.35 -11.49
C PRO A 6 2.00 -16.96 -11.54
N GLN A 7 1.64 -16.14 -12.52
CA GLN A 7 2.17 -14.78 -12.67
C GLN A 7 1.63 -13.85 -11.58
N LEU A 8 0.37 -14.03 -11.20
CA LEU A 8 -0.23 -13.33 -10.06
C LEU A 8 0.49 -13.69 -8.76
N LEU A 9 0.72 -14.98 -8.50
CA LEU A 9 1.39 -15.44 -7.28
C LEU A 9 2.83 -14.94 -7.20
N ASP A 10 3.55 -14.92 -8.31
CA ASP A 10 4.91 -14.37 -8.37
C ASP A 10 4.91 -12.85 -8.10
N ALA A 11 3.98 -12.10 -8.71
CA ALA A 11 3.82 -10.68 -8.45
C ALA A 11 3.42 -10.37 -6.99
N LEU A 12 2.64 -11.27 -6.36
CA LEU A 12 2.23 -11.15 -4.96
C LEU A 12 3.30 -11.59 -3.95
N ASN A 13 4.31 -12.35 -4.38
CA ASN A 13 5.43 -12.76 -3.55
C ASN A 13 6.37 -11.58 -3.33
N SER A 14 6.00 -10.67 -2.43
CA SER A 14 6.79 -9.51 -2.05
C SER A 14 6.45 -9.03 -0.64
N VAL A 15 7.11 -7.98 -0.17
CA VAL A 15 6.69 -7.28 1.05
C VAL A 15 5.35 -6.60 0.76
N THR A 16 4.39 -6.75 1.67
CA THR A 16 3.10 -6.07 1.59
C THR A 16 3.14 -4.77 2.38
N ALA A 17 2.96 -3.64 1.70
CA ALA A 17 2.78 -2.35 2.35
C ALA A 17 1.28 -2.09 2.57
N ILE A 18 0.91 -1.76 3.82
CA ILE A 18 -0.46 -1.39 4.19
C ILE A 18 -0.49 0.13 4.40
N PRO A 19 -1.11 0.92 3.50
CA PRO A 19 -1.12 2.37 3.61
C PRO A 19 -2.05 2.81 4.75
N ILE A 20 -1.55 3.69 5.62
CA ILE A 20 -2.38 4.33 6.64
C ILE A 20 -3.46 5.21 6.00
N VAL A 21 -4.62 5.27 6.66
CA VAL A 21 -5.69 6.24 6.39
C VAL A 21 -5.59 7.35 7.44
N PRO A 22 -4.98 8.50 7.11
CA PRO A 22 -4.86 9.61 8.07
C PRO A 22 -6.21 10.28 8.32
N PHE A 23 -6.38 10.80 9.54
CA PHE A 23 -7.54 11.58 9.95
C PHE A 23 -7.12 13.01 10.32
N LYS A 24 -7.97 13.98 9.99
CA LYS A 24 -7.85 15.39 10.37
C LYS A 24 -9.21 15.94 10.75
N ARG A 25 -9.36 16.39 12.00
CA ARG A 25 -10.64 16.87 12.56
C ARG A 25 -11.76 15.82 12.38
N ASP A 26 -11.47 14.60 12.81
CA ASP A 26 -12.39 13.44 12.78
C ASP A 26 -12.92 13.04 11.40
N LYS A 27 -12.26 13.48 10.35
CA LYS A 27 -12.55 13.12 8.95
C LYS A 27 -11.31 12.55 8.30
N ILE A 28 -11.51 11.65 7.34
CA ILE A 28 -10.41 11.13 6.52
C ILE A 28 -9.72 12.31 5.81
N ASP A 29 -8.40 12.41 5.98
CA ASP A 29 -7.57 13.32 5.20
C ASP A 29 -7.21 12.66 3.87
N TRP A 30 -8.10 12.79 2.89
CA TRP A 30 -7.90 12.23 1.55
C TRP A 30 -6.65 12.77 0.86
N THR A 31 -6.28 14.03 1.10
CA THR A 31 -5.07 14.62 0.54
C THR A 31 -3.82 14.01 1.18
N GLY A 32 -3.81 13.82 2.49
CA GLY A 32 -2.75 13.11 3.21
C GLY A 32 -2.64 11.66 2.77
N HIS A 33 -3.77 10.98 2.60
CA HIS A 33 -3.81 9.60 2.11
C HIS A 33 -3.22 9.48 0.70
N ALA A 34 -3.61 10.37 -0.23
CA ALA A 34 -3.06 10.38 -1.58
C ALA A 34 -1.54 10.60 -1.60
N LYS A 35 -1.01 11.47 -0.75
CA LYS A 35 0.45 11.67 -0.60
C LYS A 35 1.15 10.41 -0.08
N ASN A 36 0.54 9.71 0.87
CA ASN A 36 1.07 8.44 1.37
C ASN A 36 1.13 7.38 0.26
N ILE A 37 0.06 7.25 -0.55
CA ILE A 37 0.04 6.34 -1.71
C ILE A 37 1.13 6.71 -2.73
N ASP A 38 1.24 7.98 -3.10
CA ASP A 38 2.26 8.44 -4.06
C ASP A 38 3.69 8.17 -3.54
N TYR A 39 3.94 8.41 -2.25
CA TYR A 39 5.21 8.08 -1.62
C TYR A 39 5.51 6.58 -1.69
N LEU A 40 4.55 5.73 -1.33
CA LEU A 40 4.73 4.28 -1.36
C LEU A 40 4.97 3.77 -2.77
N MET A 41 4.26 4.30 -3.78
CA MET A 41 4.46 3.95 -5.19
C MET A 41 5.83 4.37 -5.71
N ARG A 42 6.30 5.57 -5.36
CA ARG A 42 7.60 6.11 -5.82
C ARG A 42 8.79 5.52 -5.10
N ASN A 43 8.63 5.08 -3.85
CA ASN A 43 9.71 4.58 -3.01
C ASN A 43 9.55 3.08 -2.74
N ASN A 44 8.98 2.38 -3.73
CA ASN A 44 8.56 0.99 -3.60
C ASN A 44 9.66 -0.04 -3.85
N TYR A 45 10.90 0.31 -3.50
CA TYR A 45 12.07 -0.49 -3.80
C TYR A 45 12.46 -1.29 -2.54
N LEU A 46 12.52 -2.61 -2.65
CA LEU A 46 13.26 -3.42 -1.69
C LEU A 46 14.74 -3.45 -2.05
N ASP A 47 15.55 -3.80 -1.06
CA ASP A 47 16.90 -4.30 -1.29
C ASP A 47 16.83 -5.50 -2.26
N ALA A 48 17.77 -5.58 -3.20
CA ALA A 48 17.78 -6.50 -4.35
C ALA A 48 16.68 -6.32 -5.42
N GLY A 49 16.02 -5.15 -5.51
CA GLY A 49 15.25 -4.75 -6.71
C GLY A 49 13.84 -5.31 -6.83
N ARG A 50 13.28 -5.91 -5.78
CA ARG A 50 11.89 -6.41 -5.76
C ARG A 50 10.89 -5.27 -5.52
N GLN A 51 9.79 -5.23 -6.28
CA GLN A 51 8.70 -4.27 -6.09
C GLN A 51 7.77 -4.72 -4.96
N ARG A 52 7.35 -3.85 -4.03
CA ARG A 52 6.36 -4.23 -2.99
C ARG A 52 4.95 -4.31 -3.56
N VAL A 53 4.12 -5.13 -2.93
CA VAL A 53 2.67 -5.13 -3.17
C VAL A 53 2.05 -4.09 -2.23
N ILE A 54 1.32 -3.11 -2.77
CA ILE A 54 0.49 -2.24 -1.95
C ILE A 54 -0.84 -2.93 -1.76
N ALA A 55 -1.13 -3.36 -0.54
CA ALA A 55 -2.43 -3.93 -0.17
C ALA A 55 -3.21 -2.92 0.65
N ILE A 56 -4.46 -2.67 0.27
CA ILE A 56 -5.40 -1.93 1.11
C ILE A 56 -6.01 -2.93 2.08
N ALA A 57 -5.43 -3.02 3.28
CA ALA A 57 -6.04 -3.71 4.40
C ALA A 57 -6.77 -2.68 5.27
N GLY A 58 -8.05 -2.91 5.56
CA GLY A 58 -8.75 -2.15 6.59
C GLY A 58 -8.21 -2.59 7.95
N THR A 59 -7.25 -1.86 8.52
CA THR A 59 -6.90 -2.04 9.92
C THR A 59 -7.99 -1.40 10.77
N SER A 60 -8.33 -2.03 11.89
CA SER A 60 -9.11 -1.42 12.96
C SER A 60 -8.58 -0.01 13.26
N LEU A 61 -9.48 0.93 13.51
CA LEU A 61 -9.14 2.31 13.89
C LEU A 61 -8.17 2.25 15.08
N ILE A 62 -6.91 2.60 14.86
CA ILE A 62 -5.97 2.84 15.96
C ILE A 62 -6.43 4.16 16.58
N HIS A 63 -7.34 4.05 17.56
CA HIS A 63 -7.74 5.15 18.42
C HIS A 63 -6.56 5.45 19.37
N HIS A 64 -6.04 6.67 19.28
CA HIS A 64 -5.21 7.28 20.32
C HIS A 64 -6.04 8.39 20.98
#